data_AF-A0A437PWE9-F1
#
_entry.id   AF-A0A437PWE9-F1
#
_cell.length_a   1.000
_cell.length_b   1.000
_cell.length_c   1.000
_cell.angle_alpha   90.00
_cell.angle_beta   90.00
_cell.angle_gamma   90.00
#
_symmetry.space_group_name_H-M   'P 1'
#
loop_
_entity.id
_entity.type
_entity.pdbx_description
1 polymer ?
#
loop_
_entity_poly.entity_id
_entity_poly.type
_entity_poly.pdbx_seq_one_letter_code
_entity_poly.pdbx_strand_id
1 'polypeptide(L)'
;MKKKNLISLTIAFAFLILGTTGILLWLKQKAHPIEMAHTIFGLMFVGFAIFHIVNNWDSITGYSKSKKTGSFQKEFIFASILALVILVGALTEVLEPVAEFGRIFAKGGRPKNFGINFEEKITNDKIAGKDIFLLVQKNQEDAFSKIAVSIQDTTGKLIDQIVELNPKAEGPQANLFINSKTKAKAPYDLVVELSNPKESSSKKFRINSDQSGVYRLSTDSSLKIKQILFEIK
;
A
#
# COMPACT_ATOMS: atom_id res chain seq x y z
N MET A 1 37.06 -25.29 -13.58
CA MET A 1 37.34 -25.70 -12.18
C MET A 1 36.07 -25.51 -11.36
N LYS A 2 35.47 -26.58 -10.81
CA LYS A 2 34.29 -26.46 -9.93
C LYS A 2 34.75 -25.85 -8.60
N LYS A 3 34.79 -24.51 -8.47
CA LYS A 3 35.08 -23.83 -7.18
C LYS A 3 33.90 -23.96 -6.22
N LYS A 4 33.49 -25.21 -5.94
CA LYS A 4 32.32 -25.55 -5.12
C LYS A 4 32.38 -24.85 -3.77
N ASN A 5 33.55 -24.84 -3.14
CA ASN A 5 33.77 -24.24 -1.83
C ASN A 5 33.50 -22.72 -1.84
N LEU A 6 33.92 -22.01 -2.90
CA LEU A 6 33.67 -20.57 -3.01
C LEU A 6 32.17 -20.30 -3.17
N ILE A 7 31.49 -21.04 -4.04
CA ILE A 7 30.04 -20.87 -4.29
C ILE A 7 29.23 -21.20 -3.04
N SER A 8 29.53 -22.32 -2.37
CA SER A 8 28.88 -22.71 -1.13
C SER A 8 29.12 -21.69 -0.01
N LEU A 9 30.34 -21.15 0.10
CA LEU A 9 30.66 -20.10 1.08
C LEU A 9 29.94 -18.78 0.76
N THR A 10 29.87 -18.38 -0.51
CA THR A 10 29.10 -17.21 -0.95
C THR A 10 27.61 -17.36 -0.62
N ILE A 11 27.03 -18.54 -0.80
CA ILE A 11 25.64 -18.82 -0.42
C ILE A 11 25.44 -18.74 1.08
N ALA A 12 26.38 -19.27 1.88
CA ALA A 12 26.30 -19.19 3.33
C ALA A 12 26.34 -17.73 3.82
N PHE A 13 27.22 -16.89 3.27
CA PHE A 13 27.25 -15.46 3.58
C PHE A 13 25.99 -14.72 3.12
N ALA A 14 25.52 -15.00 1.90
CA ALA A 14 24.29 -14.40 1.39
C ALA A 14 23.06 -14.82 2.24
N PHE A 15 23.00 -16.07 2.69
CA PHE A 15 21.96 -16.54 3.62
C PHE A 15 22.01 -15.79 4.96
N LEU A 16 23.21 -15.59 5.53
CA LEU A 16 23.36 -14.85 6.79
C LEU A 16 22.87 -13.41 6.62
N ILE A 17 23.29 -12.72 5.56
CA ILE A 17 22.88 -11.34 5.27
C ILE A 17 21.36 -11.28 5.06
N LEU A 18 20.78 -12.21 4.31
CA LEU A 18 19.32 -12.28 4.09
C LEU A 18 18.55 -12.57 5.37
N GLY A 19 19.02 -13.50 6.20
CA GLY A 19 18.42 -13.81 7.49
C GLY A 19 18.42 -12.60 8.42
N THR A 20 19.57 -11.94 8.58
CA THR A 20 19.67 -10.74 9.42
C THR A 20 18.81 -9.60 8.88
N THR A 21 18.92 -9.27 7.59
CA THR A 21 18.12 -8.18 6.99
C THR A 21 16.62 -8.52 6.97
N GLY A 22 16.25 -9.79 6.77
CA GLY A 22 14.87 -10.26 6.85
C GLY A 22 14.27 -10.11 8.24
N ILE A 23 15.04 -10.44 9.30
CA ILE A 23 14.63 -10.18 10.68
C ILE A 23 14.46 -8.68 10.92
N LEU A 24 15.41 -7.85 10.48
CA LEU A 24 15.31 -6.38 10.63
C LEU A 24 14.08 -5.81 9.91
N LEU A 25 13.74 -6.32 8.71
CA LEU A 25 12.53 -5.95 7.99
C LEU A 25 11.25 -6.45 8.68
N TRP A 26 11.28 -7.65 9.26
CA TRP A 26 10.18 -8.22 10.04
C TRP A 26 9.93 -7.43 11.34
N LEU A 27 11.00 -6.92 11.97
CA LEU A 27 10.94 -5.91 13.05
C LEU A 27 10.53 -4.51 12.54
N LYS A 28 10.02 -4.40 11.31
CA LYS A 28 9.55 -3.17 10.64
C LYS A 28 10.59 -2.04 10.58
N GLN A 29 11.88 -2.35 10.66
CA GLN A 29 12.94 -1.37 10.45
C GLN A 29 13.10 -1.09 8.94
N LYS A 30 12.19 -0.28 8.38
CA LYS A 30 12.18 0.13 6.96
C LYS A 30 13.26 1.18 6.65
N ALA A 31 14.49 0.95 7.10
CA ALA A 31 15.60 1.78 6.65
C ALA A 31 15.89 1.41 5.19
N HIS A 32 15.84 2.40 4.30
CA HIS A 32 16.10 2.21 2.86
C HIS A 32 17.38 1.39 2.57
N PRO A 33 18.49 1.56 3.31
CA PRO A 33 19.68 0.70 3.16
C PRO A 33 19.44 -0.79 3.46
N ILE A 34 18.60 -1.13 4.44
CA ILE A 34 18.29 -2.52 4.82
C ILE A 34 17.45 -3.19 3.72
N GLU A 35 16.46 -2.48 3.19
CA GLU A 35 15.60 -2.96 2.10
C GLU A 35 16.40 -3.19 0.81
N MET A 36 17.26 -2.23 0.45
CA MET A 36 18.18 -2.38 -0.70
C MET A 36 19.11 -3.57 -0.51
N ALA A 37 19.73 -3.71 0.67
CA ALA A 37 20.61 -4.82 0.97
C ALA A 37 19.86 -6.16 0.85
N HIS A 38 18.70 -6.30 1.49
CA HIS A 38 17.89 -7.52 1.42
C HIS A 38 17.53 -7.89 -0.02
N THR A 39 17.09 -6.91 -0.81
CA THR A 39 16.68 -7.14 -2.21
C THR A 39 17.84 -7.55 -3.09
N ILE A 40 18.97 -6.82 -3.04
CA ILE A 40 20.15 -7.09 -3.87
C ILE A 40 20.77 -8.44 -3.51
N PHE A 41 20.99 -8.69 -2.22
CA PHE A 41 21.51 -9.98 -1.77
C PHE A 41 20.52 -11.12 -2.02
N GLY A 42 19.21 -10.83 -2.07
CA GLY A 42 18.16 -11.79 -2.42
C GLY A 42 18.27 -12.27 -3.87
N LEU A 43 18.40 -11.31 -4.80
CA LEU A 43 18.60 -11.61 -6.21
C LEU A 43 19.91 -12.37 -6.44
N MET A 44 21.00 -11.93 -5.80
CA MET A 44 22.27 -12.65 -5.85
C MET A 44 22.16 -14.07 -5.29
N PHE A 45 21.47 -14.24 -4.16
CA PHE A 45 21.27 -15.54 -3.53
C PHE A 45 20.53 -16.50 -4.46
N VAL A 46 19.46 -16.06 -5.13
CA VAL A 46 18.74 -16.89 -6.12
C VAL A 46 19.67 -17.32 -7.25
N GLY A 47 20.44 -16.37 -7.83
CA GLY A 47 21.39 -16.68 -8.89
C GLY A 47 22.45 -17.70 -8.47
N PHE A 48 23.09 -17.50 -7.31
CA PHE A 48 24.06 -18.44 -6.78
C PHE A 48 23.44 -19.77 -6.35
N ALA A 49 22.23 -19.78 -5.81
CA ALA A 49 21.51 -21.00 -5.43
C ALA A 49 21.23 -21.88 -6.65
N ILE A 50 20.77 -21.30 -7.77
CA ILE A 50 20.60 -22.03 -9.03
C ILE A 50 21.94 -22.65 -9.46
N PHE A 51 23.00 -21.84 -9.49
CA PHE A 51 24.33 -22.32 -9.87
C PHE A 51 24.84 -23.43 -8.93
N HIS A 52 24.57 -23.32 -7.63
CA HIS A 52 24.94 -24.32 -6.64
C HIS A 52 24.15 -25.62 -6.77
N ILE A 53 22.86 -25.54 -7.06
CA ILE A 53 22.01 -26.72 -7.31
C ILE A 53 22.51 -27.45 -8.55
N VAL A 54 22.72 -26.75 -9.67
CA VAL A 54 23.21 -27.34 -10.92
C VAL A 54 24.58 -27.99 -10.72
N ASN A 55 25.51 -27.31 -10.03
CA ASN A 55 26.86 -27.84 -9.80
C ASN A 55 26.95 -29.00 -8.80
N ASN A 56 25.91 -29.20 -7.99
CA ASN A 56 25.86 -30.22 -6.95
C ASN A 56 24.65 -31.17 -7.13
N TRP A 57 24.14 -31.29 -8.35
CA TRP A 57 22.95 -32.09 -8.67
C TRP A 57 23.09 -33.56 -8.24
N ASP A 58 24.26 -34.17 -8.48
CA ASP A 58 24.52 -35.57 -8.10
C ASP A 58 24.49 -35.77 -6.57
N SER A 59 24.98 -34.77 -5.83
CA SER A 59 24.94 -34.81 -4.37
C SER A 59 23.51 -34.66 -3.87
N ILE A 60 22.76 -33.69 -4.39
CA ILE A 60 21.36 -33.44 -4.01
C ILE A 60 20.51 -34.68 -4.30
N THR A 61 20.58 -35.22 -5.51
CA THR A 61 19.81 -36.43 -5.88
C THR A 61 20.17 -37.64 -5.02
N GLY A 62 21.45 -37.75 -4.63
CA GLY A 62 21.92 -38.79 -3.71
C GLY A 62 21.39 -38.68 -2.28
N TYR A 63 21.05 -37.48 -1.80
CA TYR A 63 20.37 -37.26 -0.51
C TYR A 63 18.84 -37.29 -0.64
N SER A 64 18.29 -36.99 -1.81
CA SER A 64 16.84 -37.01 -2.01
C SER A 64 16.29 -38.42 -2.21
N LYS A 65 17.06 -39.34 -2.81
CA LYS A 65 16.61 -40.69 -3.15
C LYS A 65 17.48 -41.79 -2.54
N SER A 66 16.83 -42.87 -2.11
CA SER A 66 17.51 -44.09 -1.67
C SER A 66 18.15 -44.82 -2.85
N LYS A 67 19.44 -45.12 -2.76
CA LYS A 67 20.15 -45.91 -3.78
C LYS A 67 19.67 -47.37 -3.86
N LYS A 68 19.06 -47.91 -2.80
CA LYS A 68 18.60 -49.31 -2.75
C LYS A 68 17.20 -49.50 -3.32
N THR A 69 16.32 -48.51 -3.17
CA THR A 69 14.89 -48.63 -3.48
C THR A 69 14.42 -47.62 -4.53
N GLY A 70 15.23 -46.62 -4.90
CA GLY A 70 14.85 -45.54 -5.81
C GLY A 70 13.82 -44.55 -5.26
N SER A 71 13.24 -44.84 -4.08
CA SER A 71 12.23 -44.01 -3.42
C SER A 71 12.84 -42.75 -2.81
N PHE A 72 12.03 -41.70 -2.65
CA PHE A 72 12.44 -40.51 -1.91
C PHE A 72 12.69 -40.82 -0.44
N GLN A 73 13.71 -40.19 0.14
CA GLN A 73 14.01 -40.29 1.56
C GLN A 73 12.93 -39.58 2.39
N LYS A 74 12.62 -40.10 3.58
CA LYS A 74 11.54 -39.55 4.42
C LYS A 74 11.81 -38.11 4.83
N GLU A 75 13.09 -37.79 5.05
CA GLU A 75 13.61 -36.48 5.40
C GLU A 75 13.32 -35.46 4.28
N PHE A 76 13.52 -35.86 3.02
CA PHE A 76 13.20 -35.03 1.86
C PHE A 76 11.69 -34.77 1.74
N ILE A 77 10.87 -35.81 1.95
CA ILE A 77 9.41 -35.69 1.93
C ILE A 77 8.95 -34.75 3.05
N PHE A 78 9.44 -34.94 4.28
CA PHE A 78 9.09 -34.11 5.42
C PHE A 78 9.48 -32.64 5.19
N ALA A 79 10.71 -32.37 4.73
CA ALA A 79 11.15 -31.03 4.42
C ALA A 79 10.29 -30.37 3.32
N SER A 80 9.89 -31.15 2.31
CA SER A 80 9.03 -30.66 1.22
C SER A 80 7.62 -30.33 1.70
N ILE A 81 7.02 -31.18 2.54
CA ILE A 81 5.70 -30.95 3.14
C ILE A 81 5.74 -29.71 4.03
N LEU A 82 6.76 -29.59 4.89
CA LEU A 82 6.91 -28.43 5.76
C LEU A 82 7.02 -27.13 4.96
N ALA A 83 7.86 -27.11 3.92
CA ALA A 83 7.99 -25.96 3.03
C ALA A 83 6.67 -25.61 2.34
N LEU A 84 5.92 -26.62 1.88
CA LEU A 84 4.62 -26.44 1.25
C LEU A 84 3.58 -25.86 2.22
N VAL A 85 3.52 -26.38 3.45
CA VAL A 85 2.60 -25.89 4.49
C VAL A 85 2.89 -24.43 4.84
N ILE A 86 4.17 -24.07 5.01
CA ILE A 86 4.58 -22.68 5.27
C ILE A 86 4.19 -21.79 4.10
N LEU A 87 4.45 -22.22 2.86
CA LEU A 87 4.12 -21.44 1.66
C LEU A 87 2.60 -21.24 1.53
N VAL A 88 1.82 -22.30 1.66
CA VAL A 88 0.35 -22.22 1.59
C VAL A 88 -0.18 -21.32 2.70
N GLY A 89 0.27 -21.53 3.95
CA GLY A 89 -0.16 -20.69 5.07
C GLY A 89 0.23 -19.22 4.93
N ALA A 90 1.34 -18.91 4.24
CA ALA A 90 1.72 -17.55 3.89
C ALA A 90 0.83 -16.96 2.79
N LEU A 91 0.50 -17.74 1.75
CA LEU A 91 -0.36 -17.30 0.63
C LEU A 91 -1.84 -17.17 1.02
N THR A 92 -2.29 -17.92 2.03
CA THR A 92 -3.67 -17.86 2.54
C THR A 92 -3.82 -16.98 3.77
N GLU A 93 -2.80 -16.18 4.10
CA GLU A 93 -2.79 -15.24 5.24
C GLU A 93 -2.96 -15.89 6.63
N VAL A 94 -2.99 -17.22 6.74
CA VAL A 94 -3.08 -17.96 8.00
C VAL A 94 -1.88 -17.67 8.91
N LEU A 95 -0.73 -17.35 8.33
CA LEU A 95 0.49 -16.98 9.05
C LEU A 95 0.62 -15.47 9.33
N GLU A 96 -0.43 -14.67 9.07
CA GLU A 96 -0.44 -13.22 9.35
C GLU A 96 -0.05 -12.90 10.81
N PRO A 97 -0.53 -13.59 11.86
CA PRO A 97 -0.11 -13.30 13.24
C PRO A 97 1.40 -13.43 13.47
N VAL A 98 2.06 -14.38 12.79
CA VAL A 98 3.52 -14.57 12.87
C VAL A 98 4.24 -13.47 12.11
N ALA A 99 3.71 -13.06 10.95
CA ALA A 99 4.24 -11.94 10.18
C ALA A 99 4.11 -10.60 10.93
N GLU A 100 3.07 -10.46 11.76
CA GLU A 100 2.80 -9.27 12.56
C GLU A 100 3.53 -9.24 13.92
N PHE A 101 3.94 -10.38 14.47
CA PHE A 101 4.54 -10.47 15.81
C PHE A 101 5.79 -9.59 15.97
N GLY A 102 6.60 -9.42 14.92
CA GLY A 102 7.76 -8.52 14.91
C GLY A 102 7.42 -7.05 15.19
N ARG A 103 6.15 -6.64 14.97
CA ARG A 103 5.66 -5.27 15.23
C ARG A 103 5.68 -4.93 16.73
N ILE A 104 5.56 -5.92 17.61
CA ILE A 104 5.54 -5.73 19.07
C ILE A 104 6.92 -5.24 19.56
N PHE A 105 7.99 -5.66 18.87
CA PHE A 105 9.37 -5.31 19.22
C PHE A 105 9.86 -4.03 18.54
N ALA A 106 9.13 -3.53 17.54
CA ALA A 106 9.38 -2.26 16.88
C ALA A 106 8.93 -1.06 17.75
N LYS A 107 9.47 -0.93 18.97
CA LYS A 107 9.23 0.22 19.84
C LYS A 107 9.72 1.49 19.11
N GLY A 108 8.81 2.38 18.77
CA GLY A 108 9.14 3.68 18.16
C GLY A 108 9.23 3.68 16.63
N GLY A 109 8.50 2.78 15.95
CA GLY A 109 8.25 2.94 14.52
C GLY A 109 7.80 4.38 14.24
N ARG A 110 8.61 5.11 13.45
CA ARG A 110 8.26 6.44 12.93
C ARG A 110 6.77 6.43 12.53
N PRO A 111 6.01 7.49 12.83
CA PRO A 111 4.59 7.56 12.46
C PRO A 111 4.50 7.11 11.01
N LYS A 112 3.54 6.20 10.74
CA LYS A 112 3.29 5.68 9.39
C LYS A 112 3.61 6.80 8.42
N ASN A 113 4.67 6.66 7.65
CA ASN A 113 4.69 7.34 6.36
C ASN A 113 3.53 6.67 5.65
N PHE A 114 2.33 7.22 5.83
CA PHE A 114 1.32 7.26 4.81
C PHE A 114 2.07 7.86 3.64
N GLY A 115 2.76 7.00 2.85
CA GLY A 115 3.05 7.32 1.47
C GLY A 115 1.73 7.87 0.98
N ILE A 116 1.75 9.12 0.52
CA ILE A 116 0.54 9.90 0.27
C ILE A 116 -0.17 9.17 -0.85
N ASN A 117 -0.99 8.17 -0.50
CA ASN A 117 -1.63 7.31 -1.45
C ASN A 117 -2.84 8.11 -1.90
N PHE A 118 -2.90 8.39 -3.19
CA PHE A 118 -4.02 9.09 -3.78
C PHE A 118 -4.80 8.09 -4.62
N GLU A 119 -6.08 7.94 -4.32
CA GLU A 119 -7.00 7.25 -5.19
C GLU A 119 -7.56 8.25 -6.18
N GLU A 120 -7.38 7.98 -7.47
CA GLU A 120 -7.98 8.78 -8.53
C GLU A 120 -9.41 8.32 -8.81
N LYS A 121 -10.33 9.27 -8.91
CA LYS A 121 -11.72 9.05 -9.32
C LYS A 121 -12.11 10.01 -10.41
N ILE A 122 -12.71 9.46 -11.46
CA ILE A 122 -13.33 10.22 -12.53
C ILE A 122 -14.84 10.16 -12.31
N THR A 123 -15.49 11.31 -12.21
CA THR A 123 -16.95 11.42 -12.02
C THR A 123 -17.55 12.41 -13.02
N ASN A 124 -18.84 12.27 -13.33
CA ASN A 124 -19.56 13.19 -14.23
C ASN A 124 -18.92 13.39 -15.62
N ASP A 125 -18.10 12.45 -16.08
CA ASP A 125 -17.37 12.49 -17.36
C ASP A 125 -18.26 12.68 -18.59
N LYS A 126 -19.48 12.14 -18.53
CA LYS A 126 -20.53 12.19 -19.57
C LYS A 126 -21.36 13.46 -19.55
N ILE A 127 -21.16 14.36 -18.59
CA ILE A 127 -21.92 15.59 -18.47
C ILE A 127 -21.22 16.69 -19.28
N ALA A 128 -21.98 17.43 -20.09
CA ALA A 128 -21.50 18.66 -20.71
C ALA A 128 -21.36 19.74 -19.64
N GLY A 129 -20.14 20.26 -19.43
CA GLY A 129 -19.82 21.19 -18.34
C GLY A 129 -18.34 21.57 -18.33
N LYS A 130 -17.95 22.37 -17.34
CA LYS A 130 -16.55 22.76 -17.12
C LYS A 130 -15.81 21.64 -16.40
N ASP A 131 -14.57 21.39 -16.81
CA ASP A 131 -13.70 20.43 -16.15
C ASP A 131 -13.23 21.02 -14.82
N ILE A 132 -13.37 20.22 -13.77
CA ILE A 132 -12.91 20.55 -12.42
C ILE A 132 -12.03 19.44 -11.88
N PHE A 133 -11.04 19.84 -11.10
CA PHE A 133 -10.16 18.94 -10.40
C PHE A 133 -10.18 19.25 -8.90
N LEU A 134 -10.27 18.21 -8.09
CA LEU A 134 -10.28 18.32 -6.63
C LEU A 134 -9.25 17.37 -6.02
N LEU A 135 -8.34 17.94 -5.24
CA LEU A 135 -7.41 17.21 -4.40
C LEU A 135 -7.88 17.34 -2.95
N VAL A 136 -8.16 16.21 -2.32
CA VAL A 136 -8.52 16.14 -0.90
C VAL A 136 -7.43 15.39 -0.14
N GLN A 137 -6.66 16.11 0.69
CA GLN A 137 -5.63 15.51 1.52
C GLN A 137 -6.09 15.43 2.98
N LYS A 138 -6.22 14.20 3.50
CA LYS A 138 -6.68 13.93 4.86
C LYS A 138 -5.55 14.08 5.88
N ASN A 139 -5.90 14.32 7.14
CA ASN A 139 -4.94 14.24 8.25
C ASN A 139 -4.63 12.78 8.61
N GLN A 140 -3.44 12.52 9.16
CA GLN A 140 -2.97 11.16 9.49
C GLN A 140 -3.72 10.52 10.66
N GLU A 141 -4.41 11.31 11.48
CA GLU A 141 -5.01 10.89 12.76
C GLU A 141 -6.50 10.56 12.66
N ASP A 142 -7.19 10.99 11.59
CA ASP A 142 -8.64 10.87 11.49
C ASP A 142 -9.07 9.92 10.38
N ALA A 143 -9.50 8.72 10.78
CA ALA A 143 -10.09 7.72 9.90
C ALA A 143 -11.56 8.08 9.57
N PHE A 144 -11.77 9.10 8.74
CA PHE A 144 -13.10 9.31 8.15
C PHE A 144 -13.39 8.23 7.12
N SER A 145 -14.46 7.48 7.35
CA SER A 145 -14.91 6.46 6.44
C SER A 145 -15.57 7.10 5.22
N LYS A 146 -16.39 8.14 5.39
CA LYS A 146 -17.17 8.71 4.28
C LYS A 146 -16.71 10.09 3.86
N ILE A 147 -16.61 10.30 2.55
CA ILE A 147 -16.37 11.61 1.94
C ILE A 147 -17.43 11.86 0.89
N ALA A 148 -18.17 12.95 1.04
CA ALA A 148 -19.06 13.46 0.00
C ALA A 148 -18.62 14.86 -0.40
N VAL A 149 -18.53 15.10 -1.70
CA VAL A 149 -18.33 16.44 -2.25
C VAL A 149 -19.46 16.73 -3.21
N SER A 150 -20.10 17.88 -2.99
CA SER A 150 -21.24 18.34 -3.79
C SER A 150 -21.10 19.82 -4.12
N ILE A 151 -21.77 20.24 -5.17
CA ILE A 151 -21.93 21.64 -5.54
C ILE A 151 -23.38 22.03 -5.32
N GLN A 152 -23.59 23.07 -4.52
CA GLN A 152 -24.90 23.63 -4.20
C GLN A 152 -25.01 25.06 -4.76
N ASP A 153 -26.22 25.48 -5.11
CA ASP A 153 -26.48 26.88 -5.43
C ASP A 153 -26.44 27.77 -4.17
N THR A 154 -26.57 29.08 -4.35
CA THR A 154 -26.57 30.05 -3.23
C THR A 154 -27.75 29.90 -2.28
N THR A 155 -28.78 29.13 -2.65
CA THR A 155 -29.96 28.82 -1.83
C THR A 155 -29.81 27.49 -1.09
N GLY A 156 -28.71 26.76 -1.31
CA GLY A 156 -28.43 25.45 -0.72
C GLY A 156 -29.02 24.26 -1.49
N LYS A 157 -29.56 24.48 -2.69
CA LYS A 157 -30.06 23.39 -3.55
C LYS A 157 -28.90 22.71 -4.24
N LEU A 158 -28.89 21.38 -4.21
CA LEU A 158 -27.89 20.55 -4.90
C LEU A 158 -27.95 20.76 -6.43
N ILE A 159 -26.82 21.14 -7.03
CA ILE A 159 -26.63 21.24 -8.48
C ILE A 159 -26.00 19.95 -9.00
N ASP A 160 -24.81 19.60 -8.50
CA ASP A 160 -24.03 18.45 -8.94
C ASP A 160 -23.47 17.69 -7.74
N GLN A 161 -23.63 16.37 -7.72
CA GLN A 161 -22.87 15.50 -6.81
C GLN A 161 -21.54 15.16 -7.47
N ILE A 162 -20.43 15.58 -6.87
CA ILE A 162 -19.08 15.37 -7.44
C ILE A 162 -18.54 14.00 -7.05
N VAL A 163 -18.65 13.63 -5.78
CA VAL A 163 -18.26 12.30 -5.31
C VAL A 163 -19.04 11.94 -4.07
N GLU A 164 -19.36 10.66 -3.90
CA GLU A 164 -19.81 10.10 -2.63
C GLU A 164 -19.08 8.77 -2.39
N LEU A 165 -18.26 8.74 -1.36
CA LEU A 165 -17.50 7.56 -0.96
C LEU A 165 -18.10 6.99 0.31
N ASN A 166 -18.69 5.81 0.16
CA ASN A 166 -19.22 5.01 1.25
C ASN A 166 -18.44 3.68 1.30
N PRO A 167 -17.24 3.63 1.89
CA PRO A 167 -16.52 2.37 2.01
C PRO A 167 -17.28 1.43 2.94
N LYS A 168 -17.31 0.16 2.54
CA LYS A 168 -17.76 -0.95 3.39
C LYS A 168 -16.67 -1.42 4.37
N ALA A 169 -15.45 -0.90 4.29
CA ALA A 169 -14.29 -1.37 5.03
C ALA A 169 -13.79 -0.36 6.08
N GLU A 170 -13.41 -0.87 7.25
CA GLU A 170 -12.78 -0.11 8.33
C GLU A 170 -11.30 0.17 8.00
N GLY A 171 -10.87 1.43 8.03
CA GLY A 171 -9.47 1.81 7.87
C GLY A 171 -9.25 3.24 7.37
N PRO A 172 -8.05 3.82 7.58
CA PRO A 172 -7.71 5.15 7.06
C PRO A 172 -7.63 5.09 5.54
N GLN A 173 -8.54 5.78 4.88
CA GLN A 173 -8.63 5.81 3.42
C GLN A 173 -7.50 6.64 2.78
N ALA A 174 -7.21 6.34 1.51
CA ALA A 174 -6.34 7.13 0.66
C ALA A 174 -6.81 8.60 0.56
N ASN A 175 -5.86 9.51 0.31
CA ASN A 175 -6.16 10.85 -0.20
C ASN A 175 -6.85 10.72 -1.56
N LEU A 176 -7.52 11.77 -2.02
CA LEU A 176 -8.32 11.68 -3.25
C LEU A 176 -7.84 12.67 -4.30
N PHE A 177 -7.74 12.18 -5.53
CA PHE A 177 -7.72 12.99 -6.75
C PHE A 177 -9.04 12.77 -7.46
N ILE A 178 -9.81 13.83 -7.67
CA ILE A 178 -11.12 13.73 -8.31
C ILE A 178 -11.10 14.60 -9.55
N ASN A 179 -11.18 13.96 -10.71
CA ASN A 179 -11.41 14.61 -11.98
C ASN A 179 -12.92 14.57 -12.26
N SER A 180 -13.55 15.73 -12.41
CA SER A 180 -15.00 15.80 -12.60
C SER A 180 -15.40 16.89 -13.57
N LYS A 181 -16.69 16.95 -13.88
CA LYS A 181 -17.32 18.04 -14.64
C LYS A 181 -18.50 18.61 -13.89
N THR A 182 -18.70 19.91 -14.01
CA THR A 182 -19.84 20.61 -13.42
C THR A 182 -20.56 21.51 -14.41
N LYS A 183 -21.88 21.59 -14.28
CA LYS A 183 -22.75 22.55 -14.99
C LYS A 183 -22.98 23.83 -14.19
N ALA A 184 -22.49 23.90 -12.96
CA ALA A 184 -22.68 25.05 -12.09
C ALA A 184 -22.08 26.31 -12.72
N LYS A 185 -22.78 27.43 -12.52
CA LYS A 185 -22.31 28.77 -12.89
C LYS A 185 -22.15 29.57 -11.61
N ALA A 186 -21.01 30.21 -11.42
CA ALA A 186 -20.78 31.05 -10.26
C ALA A 186 -21.88 32.15 -10.10
N PRO A 187 -22.26 32.50 -8.85
CA PRO A 187 -21.73 31.95 -7.61
C PRO A 187 -22.38 30.62 -7.19
N TYR A 188 -21.58 29.69 -6.68
CA TYR A 188 -22.03 28.42 -6.09
C TYR A 188 -21.20 28.05 -4.85
N ASP A 189 -21.71 27.14 -4.04
CA ASP A 189 -21.03 26.60 -2.88
C ASP A 189 -20.51 25.18 -3.16
N LEU A 190 -19.21 24.98 -3.05
CA LEU A 190 -18.61 23.64 -2.96
C LEU A 190 -18.75 23.15 -1.52
N VAL A 191 -19.51 22.10 -1.30
CA VAL A 191 -19.74 21.52 0.02
C VAL A 191 -18.97 20.22 0.15
N VAL A 192 -18.11 20.17 1.16
CA VAL A 192 -17.31 18.99 1.50
C VAL A 192 -17.82 18.47 2.84
N GLU A 193 -18.27 17.22 2.83
CA GLU A 193 -18.77 16.51 3.99
C GLU A 193 -17.88 15.30 4.29
N LEU A 194 -17.49 15.17 5.55
CA LEU A 194 -16.76 14.03 6.07
C LEU A 194 -17.57 13.43 7.20
N SER A 195 -17.77 12.11 7.18
CA SER A 195 -18.37 11.42 8.32
C SER A 195 -17.63 10.14 8.68
N ASN A 196 -17.69 9.82 9.96
CA ASN A 196 -17.36 8.52 10.52
C ASN A 196 -18.58 8.04 11.34
N PRO A 197 -18.58 6.81 11.88
CA PRO A 197 -19.73 6.32 12.66
C PRO A 197 -20.05 7.13 13.93
N LYS A 198 -19.17 8.02 14.39
CA LYS A 198 -19.27 8.80 15.64
C LYS A 198 -19.49 10.30 15.44
N GLU A 199 -18.99 10.88 14.34
CA GLU A 199 -19.00 12.32 14.07
C GLU A 199 -19.16 12.61 12.57
N SER A 200 -19.78 13.75 12.26
CA SER A 200 -19.89 14.30 10.91
C SER A 200 -19.45 15.76 10.92
N SER A 201 -18.70 16.17 9.90
CA SER A 201 -18.25 17.55 9.70
C SER A 201 -18.53 17.96 8.26
N SER A 202 -19.03 19.17 8.06
CA SER A 202 -19.27 19.72 6.73
C SER A 202 -18.81 21.16 6.65
N LYS A 203 -18.33 21.57 5.48
CA LYS A 203 -18.00 22.97 5.20
C LYS A 203 -18.31 23.33 3.78
N LYS A 204 -18.79 24.56 3.64
CA LYS A 204 -19.12 25.19 2.38
C LYS A 204 -18.01 26.15 2.00
N PHE A 205 -17.61 26.11 0.74
CA PHE A 205 -16.65 27.01 0.14
C PHE A 205 -17.33 27.76 -1.00
N ARG A 206 -17.52 29.06 -0.84
CA ARG A 206 -18.14 29.91 -1.84
C ARG A 206 -17.18 30.13 -3.01
N ILE A 207 -17.60 29.75 -4.20
CA ILE A 207 -16.91 30.01 -5.45
C ILE A 207 -17.65 31.15 -6.15
N ASN A 208 -16.97 32.28 -6.32
CA ASN A 208 -17.56 33.52 -6.85
C ASN A 208 -17.29 33.74 -8.35
N SER A 209 -16.43 32.92 -8.96
CA SER A 209 -16.03 33.06 -10.36
C SER A 209 -15.77 31.70 -10.96
N ASP A 210 -16.07 31.55 -12.26
CA ASP A 210 -15.73 30.36 -13.03
C ASP A 210 -14.46 30.57 -13.89
N GLN A 211 -13.59 31.50 -13.50
CA GLN A 211 -12.31 31.66 -14.19
C GLN A 211 -11.43 30.45 -13.93
N SER A 212 -10.75 29.98 -14.97
CA SER A 212 -9.80 28.89 -14.84
C SER A 212 -8.69 29.29 -13.86
N GLY A 213 -8.36 28.38 -12.94
CA GLY A 213 -7.42 28.66 -11.87
C GLY A 213 -7.51 27.69 -10.71
N VAL A 214 -6.51 27.80 -9.83
CA VAL A 214 -6.37 26.96 -8.64
C VAL A 214 -6.79 27.74 -7.40
N TYR A 215 -7.80 27.22 -6.72
CA TYR A 215 -8.36 27.72 -5.48
C TYR A 215 -7.92 26.83 -4.33
N ARG A 216 -7.04 27.34 -3.47
CA ARG A 216 -6.69 26.68 -2.21
C ARG A 216 -7.75 27.00 -1.16
N LEU A 217 -8.50 25.98 -0.75
CA LEU A 217 -9.60 26.14 0.19
C LEU A 217 -9.08 25.98 1.62
N SER A 218 -9.19 27.04 2.43
CA SER A 218 -8.68 27.03 3.80
C SER A 218 -9.48 26.05 4.67
N THR A 219 -8.84 24.96 5.07
CA THR A 219 -9.36 24.07 6.11
C THR A 219 -9.03 24.68 7.47
N ASP A 220 -10.01 24.67 8.37
CA ASP A 220 -9.89 25.08 9.77
C ASP A 220 -9.99 23.84 10.66
N SER A 221 -9.82 23.97 11.97
CA SER A 221 -9.91 22.85 12.91
C SER A 221 -11.25 22.10 12.89
N SER A 222 -12.30 22.69 12.31
CA SER A 222 -13.60 22.02 12.15
C SER A 222 -13.61 20.96 11.04
N LEU A 223 -12.81 21.14 9.98
CA LEU A 223 -12.47 20.06 9.05
C LEU A 223 -11.08 19.55 9.35
N LYS A 224 -11.04 18.33 9.86
CA LYS A 224 -9.86 17.49 10.03
C LYS A 224 -9.24 17.03 8.69
N ILE A 225 -9.18 17.93 7.72
CA ILE A 225 -8.54 17.80 6.41
C ILE A 225 -7.30 18.70 6.42
N LYS A 226 -6.19 18.16 5.92
CA LYS A 226 -4.92 18.91 5.82
C LYS A 226 -5.01 20.03 4.80
N GLN A 227 -5.56 19.73 3.64
CA GLN A 227 -5.79 20.70 2.58
C GLN A 227 -6.80 20.20 1.55
N ILE A 228 -7.50 21.15 0.94
CA ILE A 228 -8.32 20.94 -0.24
C ILE A 228 -7.85 21.92 -1.31
N LEU A 229 -7.60 21.40 -2.50
CA LEU A 229 -7.24 22.20 -3.66
C LEU A 229 -8.28 21.93 -4.75
N PHE A 230 -8.92 23.00 -5.20
CA PHE A 230 -9.95 22.96 -6.22
C PHE A 230 -9.45 23.73 -7.44
N GLU A 231 -9.46 23.12 -8.60
CA GLU A 231 -9.03 23.72 -9.85
C GLU A 231 -10.19 23.70 -10.84
N ILE A 232 -10.43 24.85 -11.47
CA ILE A 232 -11.33 24.99 -12.61
C ILE A 232 -10.45 25.07 -13.86
N LYS A 233 -10.73 24.24 -14.86
CA LYS A 233 -10.03 24.27 -16.15
C LYS A 233 -10.83 25.04 -17.18
#